data_AF-A0A560WMY7-F1
#
_entry.id   AF-A0A560WMY7-F1
#
_cell.length_a   1.000
_cell.length_b   1.000
_cell.length_c   1.000
_cell.angle_alpha   90.00
_cell.angle_beta   90.00
_cell.angle_gamma   90.00
#
_symmetry.space_group_name_H-M   'P 1'
#
loop_
_entity.id
_entity.type
_entity.pdbx_description
1 polymer ?
#
loop_
_entity_poly.entity_id
_entity_poly.type
_entity_poly.pdbx_seq_one_letter_code
_entity_poly.pdbx_strand_id
1 'polypeptide(L)'
;MASRVLVFSLGQGGYDVAFASAVESQREYCKRHGYSYVCVSQDGSPALGRENIWLKTLLLYGALLKNDYVLYMDTDVGIQPGCPPLHLAVSNDKPIGVVAGHSGRVNAGVIFACRNSVSLDFFAKWVASLGKPISGRHDVGWGENGHLIRLVEEYGVIPIDTRWNNTFDPGLDDYIRHYTGPLRNEYRFEGESKLAWDEILAALSHSKTMDDADILTSFAELKEVYERSAPTDCFAPFDQLWTIPKDIAFPQKYSSLPDKREDFHLYVAEDVQDSSPNAYVVTLRDGLQQVLGPDNVTTGVASFWDHAFEPGDILHIEWIESLFYWKVPSDEQVQLFEQRMAQIATSCPILYTAHNFDLMPTYGKNRGRLMQALADHATVICHLSPDNIEPYARHHAKVKGLKDVKTAIVPHGDYQPYFRLDNQPFKDRVFESDKIKILVFGHIRTEKELKFCLDVGEELGHERYQMIFAGAIHPDLIHWKEIHRYRDEWDGRTRRIHFKVPNEQVISLVSQCDALLVPRFDRLNSGVQFLGHSMLKPVFVPDQNSMGDVQKKAEAGGIFIPEDLKSAVSVIKQTFEGDPVARMVKRFKVNAFNYSKQDPFHVGKAHEAAYQLAIAEHATRQSEVVS
;
A
#
# COMPACT_ATOMS: atom_id res chain seq x y z
N MET A 1 21.81 36.60 8.87
CA MET A 1 21.57 36.23 7.45
C MET A 1 20.13 36.59 7.13
N ALA A 2 19.83 37.08 5.93
CA ALA A 2 18.43 37.31 5.53
C ALA A 2 17.70 35.96 5.47
N SER A 3 16.45 35.91 5.94
CA SER A 3 15.64 34.69 5.90
C SER A 3 15.40 34.27 4.44
N ARG A 4 15.54 32.97 4.16
CA ARG A 4 15.27 32.42 2.81
C ARG A 4 13.77 32.24 2.65
N VAL A 5 13.19 32.95 1.68
CA VAL A 5 11.76 32.89 1.37
C VAL A 5 11.60 32.38 -0.06
N LEU A 6 10.80 31.32 -0.22
CA LEU A 6 10.41 30.78 -1.51
C LEU A 6 8.91 30.96 -1.72
N VAL A 7 8.55 31.52 -2.88
CA VAL A 7 7.19 31.50 -3.39
C VAL A 7 7.17 30.57 -4.61
N PHE A 8 6.20 29.68 -4.70
CA PHE A 8 6.09 28.82 -5.87
C PHE A 8 4.65 28.50 -6.25
N SER A 9 4.47 28.13 -7.52
CA SER A 9 3.17 27.85 -8.11
C SER A 9 3.22 26.63 -9.02
N LEU A 10 2.10 25.93 -9.17
CA LEU A 10 1.96 24.73 -10.01
C LEU A 10 1.22 25.09 -11.31
N GLY A 11 1.96 25.23 -12.41
CA GLY A 11 1.46 25.70 -13.71
C GLY A 11 1.40 24.65 -14.81
N GLN A 12 1.40 23.36 -14.45
CA GLN A 12 1.39 22.26 -15.41
C GLN A 12 0.16 22.29 -16.31
N GLY A 13 0.26 21.79 -17.54
CA GLY A 13 -0.87 21.72 -18.46
C GLY A 13 -1.33 23.07 -19.03
N GLY A 14 -0.43 24.06 -19.10
CA GLY A 14 -0.69 25.38 -19.67
C GLY A 14 -1.37 26.37 -18.71
N TYR A 15 -1.53 26.01 -17.44
CA TYR A 15 -2.16 26.87 -16.43
C TYR A 15 -1.32 28.12 -16.12
N ASP A 16 -0.01 28.08 -16.29
CA ASP A 16 0.85 29.26 -16.18
C ASP A 16 0.62 30.26 -17.33
N VAL A 17 0.37 29.77 -18.54
CA VAL A 17 0.05 30.60 -19.72
C VAL A 17 -1.38 31.16 -19.60
N ALA A 18 -2.35 30.32 -19.25
CA ALA A 18 -3.74 30.74 -19.09
C ALA A 18 -3.88 31.85 -18.04
N PHE A 19 -3.13 31.78 -16.94
CA PHE A 19 -3.15 32.77 -15.86
C PHE A 19 -1.91 33.67 -15.83
N ALA A 20 -1.31 33.95 -17.00
CA ALA A 20 -0.04 34.68 -17.08
C ALA A 20 -0.02 36.02 -16.33
N SER A 21 -1.12 36.79 -16.35
CA SER A 21 -1.18 38.08 -15.63
C SER A 21 -1.19 37.91 -14.11
N ALA A 22 -1.85 36.86 -13.62
CA ALA A 22 -1.80 36.48 -12.22
C ALA A 22 -0.37 36.03 -11.87
N VAL A 23 0.21 35.09 -12.61
CA VAL A 23 1.60 34.62 -12.43
C VAL A 23 2.61 35.78 -12.41
N GLU A 24 2.47 36.77 -13.27
CA GLU A 24 3.35 37.94 -13.30
C GLU A 24 3.22 38.79 -12.02
N SER A 25 2.01 38.95 -11.49
CA SER A 25 1.82 39.62 -10.19
C SER A 25 2.52 38.89 -9.04
N GLN A 26 2.62 37.56 -9.11
CA GLN A 26 3.37 36.74 -8.14
C GLN A 26 4.88 37.02 -8.27
N ARG A 27 5.41 37.09 -9.49
CA ARG A 27 6.81 37.46 -9.76
C ARG A 27 7.15 38.85 -9.23
N GLU A 28 6.30 39.84 -9.51
CA GLU A 28 6.51 41.22 -9.05
C GLU A 28 6.42 41.36 -7.53
N TYR A 29 5.53 40.61 -6.87
CA TYR A 29 5.53 40.51 -5.40
C TYR A 29 6.86 39.96 -4.86
N CYS A 30 7.38 38.88 -5.45
CA CYS A 30 8.64 38.29 -5.02
C CYS A 30 9.81 39.25 -5.24
N LYS A 31 9.88 39.89 -6.40
CA LYS A 31 10.91 40.89 -6.74
C LYS A 31 10.91 42.07 -5.77
N ARG A 32 9.72 42.58 -5.42
CA ARG A 32 9.55 43.69 -4.47
C ARG A 32 10.06 43.37 -3.06
N HIS A 33 9.89 42.13 -2.60
CA HIS A 33 10.32 41.71 -1.26
C HIS A 33 11.63 40.93 -1.23
N GLY A 34 12.28 40.73 -2.39
CA GLY A 34 13.54 39.98 -2.50
C GLY A 34 13.39 38.46 -2.29
N TYR A 35 12.24 37.89 -2.65
CA TYR A 35 11.96 36.45 -2.53
C TYR A 35 12.34 35.69 -3.79
N SER A 36 12.66 34.40 -3.65
CA SER A 36 12.78 33.50 -4.78
C SER A 36 11.39 33.12 -5.31
N TYR A 37 11.23 33.04 -6.63
CA TYR A 37 10.00 32.58 -7.27
C TYR A 37 10.25 31.43 -8.24
N VAL A 38 9.45 30.37 -8.12
CA VAL A 38 9.47 29.21 -9.04
C VAL A 38 8.06 28.92 -9.53
N CYS A 39 7.85 28.92 -10.85
CA CYS A 39 6.65 28.36 -11.45
C CYS A 39 6.98 26.97 -12.02
N VAL A 40 6.36 25.93 -11.46
CA VAL A 40 6.54 24.54 -11.93
C VAL A 40 5.58 24.30 -13.08
N SER A 41 6.06 24.51 -14.32
CA SER A 41 5.25 24.41 -15.54
C SER A 41 5.63 23.22 -16.44
N GLN A 42 6.62 22.40 -16.07
CA GLN A 42 6.94 21.20 -16.83
C GLN A 42 5.76 20.21 -16.79
N ASP A 43 5.62 19.42 -17.86
CA ASP A 43 4.55 18.43 -17.98
C ASP A 43 4.50 17.49 -16.76
N GLY A 44 3.29 17.28 -16.27
CA GLY A 44 2.98 16.26 -15.27
C GLY A 44 3.14 14.84 -15.81
N SER A 45 2.81 13.84 -15.02
CA SER A 45 2.72 12.47 -15.54
C SER A 45 1.38 12.31 -16.26
N PRO A 46 1.37 11.91 -17.55
CA PRO A 46 0.14 11.56 -18.26
C PRO A 46 -0.61 10.40 -17.58
N ALA A 47 0.12 9.53 -16.87
CA ALA A 47 -0.45 8.42 -16.13
C ALA A 47 -1.20 8.85 -14.87
N LEU A 48 -0.91 10.05 -14.34
CA LEU A 48 -1.53 10.56 -13.11
C LEU A 48 -2.77 11.43 -13.35
N GLY A 49 -3.04 11.90 -14.56
CA GLY A 49 -4.24 12.71 -14.81
C GLY A 49 -4.36 13.91 -13.84
N ARG A 50 -5.46 13.96 -13.06
CA ARG A 50 -5.68 15.04 -12.07
C ARG A 50 -4.84 14.86 -10.80
N GLU A 51 -4.35 13.66 -10.51
CA GLU A 51 -3.49 13.38 -9.35
C GLU A 51 -2.12 14.03 -9.40
N ASN A 52 -1.74 14.62 -10.55
CA ASN A 52 -0.61 15.53 -10.59
C ASN A 52 -0.72 16.65 -9.54
N ILE A 53 -1.94 16.97 -9.08
CA ILE A 53 -2.17 17.94 -8.01
C ILE A 53 -1.43 17.59 -6.70
N TRP A 54 -1.21 16.32 -6.40
CA TRP A 54 -0.45 15.89 -5.22
C TRP A 54 1.04 16.26 -5.29
N LEU A 55 1.57 16.60 -6.46
CA LEU A 55 2.93 17.15 -6.57
C LEU A 55 3.10 18.38 -5.65
N LYS A 56 2.02 19.15 -5.43
CA LYS A 56 2.04 20.32 -4.56
C LYS A 56 2.44 19.97 -3.12
N THR A 57 2.03 18.81 -2.60
CA THR A 57 2.33 18.43 -1.22
C THR A 57 3.82 18.10 -1.08
N LEU A 58 4.38 17.42 -2.09
CA LEU A 58 5.82 17.11 -2.17
C LEU A 58 6.66 18.37 -2.33
N LEU A 59 6.28 19.27 -3.24
CA LEU A 59 6.96 20.54 -3.48
C LEU A 59 6.93 21.43 -2.24
N LEU A 60 5.79 21.54 -1.56
CA LEU A 60 5.69 22.37 -0.35
C LEU A 60 6.59 21.84 0.76
N TYR A 61 6.55 20.54 1.03
CA TYR A 61 7.41 19.94 2.05
C TYR A 61 8.90 20.04 1.68
N GLY A 62 9.24 19.71 0.43
CA GLY A 62 10.60 19.83 -0.12
C GLY A 62 11.15 21.26 -0.05
N ALA A 63 10.31 22.27 -0.32
CA ALA A 63 10.63 23.68 -0.16
C ALA A 63 10.88 24.05 1.30
N LEU A 64 10.02 23.59 2.21
CA LEU A 64 10.10 23.92 3.64
C LEU A 64 11.35 23.32 4.30
N LEU A 65 11.89 22.23 3.76
CA LEU A 65 13.17 21.65 4.19
C LEU A 65 14.39 22.51 3.83
N LYS A 66 14.26 23.50 2.93
CA LYS A 66 15.36 24.36 2.45
C LYS A 66 15.19 25.84 2.78
N ASN A 67 13.97 26.30 3.01
CA ASN A 67 13.63 27.71 3.19
C ASN A 67 13.01 27.95 4.57
N ASP A 68 13.19 29.16 5.09
CA ASP A 68 12.63 29.56 6.39
C ASP A 68 11.13 29.84 6.27
N TYR A 69 10.72 30.34 5.10
CA TYR A 69 9.33 30.58 4.77
C TYR A 69 9.00 30.12 3.36
N VAL A 70 7.79 29.59 3.19
CA VAL A 70 7.27 29.11 1.91
C VAL A 70 5.86 29.65 1.69
N LEU A 71 5.59 30.12 0.47
CA LEU A 71 4.25 30.40 -0.04
C LEU A 71 3.99 29.53 -1.25
N TYR A 72 2.98 28.67 -1.16
CA TYR A 72 2.40 28.01 -2.32
C TYR A 72 1.17 28.80 -2.80
N MET A 73 1.03 28.96 -4.11
CA MET A 73 -0.21 29.47 -4.71
C MET A 73 -0.55 28.73 -6.02
N ASP A 74 -1.83 28.56 -6.29
CA ASP A 74 -2.29 28.17 -7.63
C ASP A 74 -1.97 29.30 -8.64
N THR A 75 -1.82 28.98 -9.92
CA THR A 75 -1.47 29.99 -10.94
C THR A 75 -2.57 31.02 -11.17
N ASP A 76 -3.81 30.69 -10.84
CA ASP A 76 -4.97 31.58 -10.91
C ASP A 76 -5.11 32.48 -9.67
N VAL A 77 -4.02 32.70 -8.95
CA VAL A 77 -3.95 33.60 -7.79
C VAL A 77 -3.19 34.87 -8.16
N GLY A 78 -3.88 36.01 -8.16
CA GLY A 78 -3.27 37.33 -8.32
C GLY A 78 -2.85 37.93 -6.98
N ILE A 79 -1.71 38.63 -6.94
CA ILE A 79 -1.25 39.38 -5.76
C ILE A 79 -1.41 40.88 -6.01
N GLN A 80 -2.04 41.58 -5.07
CA GLN A 80 -2.21 43.03 -5.16
C GLN A 80 -0.89 43.79 -4.92
N PRO A 81 -0.71 44.97 -5.53
CA PRO A 81 0.45 45.83 -5.28
C PRO A 81 0.60 46.24 -3.81
N GLY A 82 -0.46 46.21 -3.00
CA GLY A 82 -0.41 46.50 -1.57
C GLY A 82 -0.05 45.30 -0.67
N CYS A 83 0.13 44.11 -1.23
CA CYS A 83 0.30 42.87 -0.45
C CYS A 83 1.51 42.95 0.52
N PRO A 84 1.29 42.76 1.83
CA PRO A 84 2.33 42.83 2.85
C PRO A 84 3.34 41.68 2.74
N PRO A 85 4.52 41.80 3.38
CA PRO A 85 5.50 40.71 3.41
C PRO A 85 4.98 39.49 4.15
N LEU A 86 5.45 38.31 3.74
CA LEU A 86 4.89 37.02 4.13
C LEU A 86 4.93 36.72 5.63
N HIS A 87 5.94 37.20 6.36
CA HIS A 87 6.08 36.97 7.80
C HIS A 87 4.96 37.63 8.64
N LEU A 88 4.08 38.44 8.02
CA LEU A 88 2.87 38.94 8.67
C LEU A 88 1.70 37.95 8.59
N ALA A 89 1.74 36.98 7.68
CA ALA A 89 0.73 35.93 7.57
C ALA A 89 1.02 34.75 8.51
N VAL A 90 2.29 34.40 8.69
CA VAL A 90 2.75 33.26 9.50
C VAL A 90 3.99 33.60 10.32
N SER A 91 4.14 32.95 11.46
CA SER A 91 5.24 33.15 12.40
C SER A 91 5.66 31.82 13.04
N ASN A 92 6.69 31.82 13.90
CA ASN A 92 7.05 30.62 14.66
C ASN A 92 5.92 30.09 15.56
N ASP A 93 5.08 30.97 16.11
CA ASP A 93 3.95 30.58 16.98
C ASP A 93 2.74 30.10 16.17
N LYS A 94 2.59 30.61 14.94
CA LYS A 94 1.53 30.23 13.98
C LYS A 94 2.18 29.89 12.64
N PRO A 95 2.80 28.72 12.53
CA PRO A 95 3.70 28.40 11.43
C PRO A 95 2.99 27.95 10.16
N ILE A 96 1.68 27.78 10.19
CA ILE A 96 0.86 27.32 9.06
C ILE A 96 -0.25 28.35 8.85
N GLY A 97 -0.34 28.90 7.64
CA GLY A 97 -1.38 29.83 7.24
C GLY A 97 -2.20 29.25 6.10
N VAL A 98 -3.49 29.13 6.35
CA VAL A 98 -4.51 28.69 5.38
C VAL A 98 -5.73 29.58 5.53
N VAL A 99 -6.55 29.68 4.49
CA VAL A 99 -7.74 30.53 4.48
C VAL A 99 -8.96 29.71 4.11
N ALA A 100 -10.09 30.00 4.75
CA ALA A 100 -11.38 29.43 4.39
C ALA A 100 -11.86 30.03 3.05
N GLY A 101 -12.16 29.16 2.08
CA GLY A 101 -12.78 29.58 0.83
C GLY A 101 -14.29 29.84 0.98
N HIS A 102 -14.94 30.12 -0.15
CA HIS A 102 -16.37 30.41 -0.24
C HIS A 102 -17.29 29.34 0.37
N SER A 103 -16.83 28.09 0.44
CA SER A 103 -17.56 26.96 1.05
C SER A 103 -17.50 26.95 2.58
N GLY A 104 -16.72 27.86 3.19
CA GLY A 104 -16.41 27.86 4.62
C GLY A 104 -15.31 26.86 5.03
N ARG A 105 -14.83 26.02 4.09
CA ARG A 105 -13.72 25.08 4.32
C ARG A 105 -12.40 25.68 3.86
N VAL A 106 -11.29 25.23 4.44
CA VAL A 106 -9.95 25.62 3.99
C VAL A 106 -9.69 25.18 2.54
N ASN A 107 -8.94 26.01 1.82
CA ASN A 107 -8.61 25.82 0.41
C ASN A 107 -7.09 25.62 0.24
N ALA A 108 -6.70 24.57 -0.49
CA ALA A 108 -5.30 24.23 -0.78
C ALA A 108 -4.65 25.04 -1.91
N GLY A 109 -5.27 26.13 -2.37
CA GLY A 109 -4.79 26.97 -3.46
C GLY A 109 -3.92 28.15 -3.03
N VAL A 110 -3.90 28.48 -1.73
CA VAL A 110 -2.93 29.41 -1.13
C VAL A 110 -2.53 28.89 0.24
N ILE A 111 -1.25 28.57 0.42
CA ILE A 111 -0.73 28.00 1.68
C ILE A 111 0.55 28.70 2.08
N PHE A 112 0.59 29.18 3.32
CA PHE A 112 1.74 29.81 3.95
C PHE A 112 2.37 28.86 4.95
N ALA A 113 3.70 28.82 4.98
CA ALA A 113 4.45 28.02 5.95
C ALA A 113 5.67 28.79 6.47
N CYS A 114 5.87 28.74 7.79
CA CYS A 114 7.11 29.10 8.46
C CYS A 114 7.75 27.81 8.98
N ARG A 115 9.04 27.61 8.72
CA ARG A 115 9.73 26.36 9.06
C ARG A 115 9.94 26.23 10.56
N ASN A 116 9.28 25.26 11.16
CA ASN A 116 9.57 24.77 12.50
C ASN A 116 9.17 23.29 12.62
N SER A 117 9.31 22.70 13.81
CA SER A 117 8.94 21.30 14.03
C SER A 117 7.47 21.00 13.73
N VAL A 118 6.56 21.91 14.07
CA VAL A 118 5.10 21.75 13.88
C VAL A 118 4.74 21.75 12.41
N SER A 119 5.23 22.72 11.62
CA SER A 119 4.94 22.78 10.19
C SER A 119 5.61 21.62 9.42
N LEU A 120 6.84 21.24 9.79
CA LEU A 120 7.51 20.08 9.19
C LEU A 120 6.70 18.80 9.41
N ASP A 121 6.24 18.53 10.64
CA ASP A 121 5.42 17.37 10.95
C ASP A 121 4.06 17.40 10.21
N PHE A 122 3.38 18.54 10.21
CA PHE A 122 2.12 18.74 9.48
C PHE A 122 2.24 18.41 7.99
N PHE A 123 3.22 19.01 7.30
CA PHE A 123 3.38 18.83 5.86
C PHE A 123 3.95 17.45 5.50
N ALA A 124 4.75 16.83 6.38
CA ALA A 124 5.15 15.44 6.23
C ALA A 124 3.95 14.49 6.31
N LYS A 125 3.01 14.70 7.25
CA LYS A 125 1.76 13.94 7.33
C LYS A 125 0.83 14.17 6.14
N TRP A 126 0.84 15.38 5.57
CA TRP A 126 0.07 15.66 4.36
C TRP A 126 0.61 14.88 3.16
N VAL A 127 1.92 14.88 2.96
CA VAL A 127 2.58 14.01 1.97
C VAL A 127 2.27 12.53 2.23
N ALA A 128 2.36 12.07 3.48
CA ALA A 128 2.06 10.69 3.86
C ALA A 128 0.57 10.31 3.80
N SER A 129 -0.30 11.27 3.46
CA SER A 129 -1.73 11.03 3.21
C SER A 129 -2.00 10.60 1.76
N LEU A 130 -1.03 10.74 0.86
CA LEU A 130 -1.15 10.29 -0.52
C LEU A 130 -1.52 8.81 -0.57
N GLY A 131 -2.51 8.46 -1.40
CA GLY A 131 -2.96 7.08 -1.53
C GLY A 131 -3.95 6.62 -0.46
N LYS A 132 -4.17 7.39 0.61
CA LYS A 132 -5.03 6.98 1.73
C LYS A 132 -6.47 7.43 1.49
N PRO A 133 -7.47 6.60 1.84
CA PRO A 133 -8.85 7.04 1.77
C PRO A 133 -9.10 8.16 2.78
N ILE A 134 -10.13 8.96 2.49
CA ILE A 134 -10.58 10.01 3.38
C ILE A 134 -12.00 9.75 3.87
N SER A 135 -12.27 10.12 5.13
CA SER A 135 -13.62 10.05 5.67
C SER A 135 -14.57 10.96 4.89
N GLY A 136 -15.83 10.53 4.69
CA GLY A 136 -16.85 11.35 4.01
C GLY A 136 -17.07 12.74 4.61
N ARG A 137 -16.76 12.95 5.91
CA ARG A 137 -16.75 14.28 6.53
C ARG A 137 -15.78 15.25 5.85
N HIS A 138 -14.60 14.80 5.47
CA HIS A 138 -13.53 15.66 4.92
C HIS A 138 -13.42 15.54 3.40
N ASP A 139 -14.21 14.65 2.80
CA ASP A 139 -14.24 14.44 1.37
C ASP A 139 -14.72 15.71 0.64
N VAL A 140 -14.03 16.03 -0.44
CA VAL A 140 -14.31 17.14 -1.36
C VAL A 140 -14.42 16.64 -2.81
N GLY A 141 -14.50 15.32 -3.00
CA GLY A 141 -14.65 14.61 -4.25
C GLY A 141 -13.35 14.11 -4.87
N TRP A 142 -12.22 14.78 -4.64
CA TRP A 142 -10.93 14.41 -5.26
C TRP A 142 -9.72 15.11 -4.61
N GLY A 143 -8.52 14.60 -4.91
CA GLY A 143 -7.25 15.25 -4.64
C GLY A 143 -6.84 15.34 -3.16
N GLU A 144 -5.92 16.23 -2.91
CA GLU A 144 -5.18 16.42 -1.65
C GLU A 144 -5.93 17.29 -0.62
N ASN A 145 -6.87 18.12 -1.07
CA ASN A 145 -7.46 19.18 -0.25
C ASN A 145 -8.28 18.63 0.92
N GLY A 146 -8.95 17.49 0.75
CA GLY A 146 -9.65 16.84 1.85
C GLY A 146 -8.70 16.50 3.01
N HIS A 147 -7.51 15.98 2.69
CA HIS A 147 -6.50 15.64 3.69
C HIS A 147 -5.93 16.89 4.37
N LEU A 148 -5.82 18.01 3.66
CA LEU A 148 -5.45 19.30 4.24
C LEU A 148 -6.48 19.74 5.28
N ILE A 149 -7.78 19.67 4.96
CA ILE A 149 -8.87 20.03 5.90
C ILE A 149 -8.76 19.19 7.17
N ARG A 150 -8.63 17.86 7.02
CA ARG A 150 -8.47 16.94 8.16
C ARG A 150 -7.27 17.30 9.04
N LEU A 151 -6.12 17.61 8.44
CA LEU A 151 -4.91 17.96 9.18
C LEU A 151 -5.02 19.33 9.85
N VAL A 152 -5.68 20.31 9.22
CA VAL A 152 -5.97 21.61 9.83
C VAL A 152 -6.77 21.43 11.12
N GLU A 153 -7.78 20.55 11.11
CA GLU A 153 -8.54 20.21 12.32
C GLU A 153 -7.66 19.47 13.35
N GLU A 154 -6.90 18.45 12.94
CA GLU A 154 -6.02 17.65 13.81
C GLU A 154 -5.00 18.51 14.57
N TYR A 155 -4.42 19.52 13.90
CA TYR A 155 -3.41 20.41 14.48
C TYR A 155 -4.00 21.68 15.10
N GLY A 156 -5.32 21.87 15.04
CA GLY A 156 -5.97 23.09 15.53
C GLY A 156 -5.50 24.36 14.82
N VAL A 157 -5.18 24.27 13.53
CA VAL A 157 -4.72 25.43 12.74
C VAL A 157 -5.87 26.41 12.56
N ILE A 158 -5.70 27.63 13.05
CA ILE A 158 -6.69 28.71 12.91
C ILE A 158 -6.49 29.39 11.56
N PRO A 159 -7.51 29.44 10.68
CA PRO A 159 -7.40 30.14 9.40
C PRO A 159 -7.02 31.61 9.56
N ILE A 160 -6.19 32.11 8.65
CA ILE A 160 -5.80 33.53 8.62
C ILE A 160 -6.85 34.38 7.90
N ASP A 161 -6.67 35.71 7.99
CA ASP A 161 -7.59 36.71 7.42
C ASP A 161 -7.86 36.47 5.93
N THR A 162 -9.13 36.56 5.53
CA THR A 162 -9.60 36.29 4.16
C THR A 162 -8.95 37.18 3.11
N ARG A 163 -8.38 38.34 3.48
CA ARG A 163 -7.59 39.18 2.56
C ARG A 163 -6.36 38.48 2.03
N TRP A 164 -5.83 37.45 2.71
CA TRP A 164 -4.71 36.65 2.24
C TRP A 164 -5.07 35.57 1.22
N ASN A 165 -6.36 35.34 0.94
CA ASN A 165 -6.84 34.47 -0.14
C ASN A 165 -8.35 34.69 -0.33
N ASN A 166 -8.70 35.73 -1.07
CA ASN A 166 -10.08 36.04 -1.36
C ASN A 166 -10.60 35.19 -2.52
N THR A 167 -11.62 34.38 -2.28
CA THR A 167 -12.22 33.49 -3.29
C THR A 167 -13.66 33.83 -3.64
N PHE A 168 -14.26 34.89 -3.08
CA PHE A 168 -15.71 35.11 -3.23
C PHE A 168 -16.21 36.56 -3.24
N ASP A 169 -15.48 37.52 -2.67
CA ASP A 169 -15.96 38.90 -2.57
C ASP A 169 -15.21 39.83 -3.53
N PRO A 170 -15.78 40.21 -4.69
CA PRO A 170 -15.09 41.06 -5.65
C PRO A 170 -14.76 42.45 -5.11
N GLY A 171 -15.50 42.93 -4.09
CA GLY A 171 -15.36 44.24 -3.47
C GLY A 171 -14.39 44.29 -2.29
N LEU A 172 -13.85 43.14 -1.85
CA LEU A 172 -12.90 43.10 -0.74
C LEU A 172 -11.56 43.76 -1.13
N ASP A 173 -11.06 44.63 -0.26
CA ASP A 173 -9.69 45.15 -0.31
C ASP A 173 -8.72 44.04 0.14
N ASP A 174 -8.49 43.09 -0.76
CA ASP A 174 -7.67 41.91 -0.54
C ASP A 174 -6.16 42.17 -0.78
N TYR A 175 -5.33 41.30 -0.24
CA TYR A 175 -3.90 41.23 -0.57
C TYR A 175 -3.66 40.24 -1.70
N ILE A 176 -4.44 39.16 -1.72
CA ILE A 176 -4.34 38.05 -2.65
C ILE A 176 -5.74 37.70 -3.11
N ARG A 177 -5.95 37.74 -4.44
CA ARG A 177 -7.21 37.41 -5.10
C ARG A 177 -7.06 36.10 -5.85
N HIS A 178 -7.87 35.12 -5.48
CA HIS A 178 -7.88 33.80 -6.09
C HIS A 178 -9.06 33.71 -7.04
N TYR A 179 -8.78 33.65 -8.35
CA TYR A 179 -9.77 33.68 -9.42
C TYR A 179 -10.48 32.33 -9.59
N THR A 180 -10.96 31.77 -8.48
CA THR A 180 -11.69 30.49 -8.43
C THR A 180 -13.13 30.71 -7.99
N GLY A 181 -13.98 29.70 -8.18
CA GLY A 181 -15.39 29.74 -7.79
C GLY A 181 -16.09 31.00 -8.33
N PRO A 182 -16.78 31.78 -7.48
CA PRO A 182 -17.47 33.02 -7.88
C PRO A 182 -16.57 34.05 -8.57
N LEU A 183 -15.28 34.13 -8.21
CA LEU A 183 -14.35 35.12 -8.75
C LEU A 183 -13.70 34.71 -10.06
N ARG A 184 -13.94 33.49 -10.57
CA ARG A 184 -13.40 33.05 -11.87
C ARG A 184 -13.78 33.99 -13.01
N ASN A 185 -15.00 34.53 -12.98
CA ASN A 185 -15.53 35.40 -14.02
C ASN A 185 -14.90 36.81 -14.01
N GLU A 186 -14.20 37.18 -12.94
CA GLU A 186 -13.47 38.45 -12.85
C GLU A 186 -12.13 38.40 -13.59
N TYR A 187 -11.60 37.21 -13.89
CA TYR A 187 -10.37 37.06 -14.65
C TYR A 187 -10.62 37.22 -16.15
N ARG A 188 -9.86 38.12 -16.79
CA ARG A 188 -9.96 38.36 -18.23
C ARG A 188 -8.90 37.55 -18.98
N PHE A 189 -9.38 36.59 -19.77
CA PHE A 189 -8.55 35.82 -20.67
C PHE A 189 -8.49 36.53 -22.04
N GLU A 190 -7.28 36.89 -22.47
CA GLU A 190 -7.04 37.58 -23.74
C GLU A 190 -5.81 36.98 -24.45
N GLY A 191 -5.77 37.03 -25.79
CA GLY A 191 -4.63 36.54 -26.58
C GLY A 191 -4.26 35.08 -26.28
N GLU A 192 -2.97 34.83 -26.02
CA GLU A 192 -2.43 33.49 -25.70
C GLU A 192 -3.07 32.89 -24.44
N SER A 193 -3.39 33.71 -23.44
CA SER A 193 -4.06 33.27 -22.21
C SER A 193 -5.44 32.69 -22.50
N LYS A 194 -6.17 33.25 -23.47
CA LYS A 194 -7.46 32.72 -23.91
C LYS A 194 -7.33 31.38 -24.64
N LEU A 195 -6.34 31.26 -25.52
CA LEU A 195 -6.07 30.01 -26.24
C LEU A 195 -5.72 28.87 -25.28
N ALA A 196 -4.78 29.11 -24.35
CA ALA A 196 -4.40 28.13 -23.34
C ALA A 196 -5.58 27.73 -22.44
N TRP A 197 -6.41 28.69 -22.03
CA TRP A 197 -7.61 28.39 -21.24
C TRP A 197 -8.63 27.54 -22.00
N ASP A 198 -8.83 27.81 -23.30
CA ASP A 198 -9.71 27.01 -24.13
C ASP A 198 -9.20 25.58 -24.33
N GLU A 199 -7.88 25.39 -24.46
CA GLU A 199 -7.24 24.06 -24.48
C GLU A 199 -7.42 23.31 -23.16
N ILE A 200 -7.24 23.99 -22.02
CA ILE A 200 -7.49 23.43 -20.69
C ILE A 200 -8.95 23.02 -20.55
N LEU A 201 -9.90 23.86 -20.95
CA LEU A 201 -11.33 23.54 -20.90
C LEU A 201 -11.67 22.35 -21.81
N ALA A 202 -11.06 22.25 -22.99
CA ALA A 202 -11.23 21.12 -23.89
C ALA A 202 -10.71 19.82 -23.25
N ALA A 203 -9.52 19.85 -22.65
CA ALA A 203 -8.94 18.72 -21.93
C ALA A 203 -9.79 18.30 -20.71
N LEU A 204 -10.29 19.27 -19.94
CA LEU A 204 -11.20 19.02 -18.80
C LEU A 204 -12.54 18.44 -19.24
N SER A 205 -13.07 18.86 -20.38
CA SER A 205 -14.33 18.32 -20.92
C SER A 205 -14.22 16.85 -21.33
N HIS A 206 -13.05 16.45 -21.86
CA HIS A 206 -12.72 15.05 -22.11
C HIS A 206 -12.52 14.29 -20.80
N SER A 207 -11.80 14.87 -19.83
CA SER A 207 -11.58 14.28 -18.50
C SER A 207 -12.89 14.10 -17.70
N LYS A 208 -13.90 14.97 -17.83
CA LYS A 208 -15.21 14.82 -17.14
C LYS A 208 -16.05 13.63 -17.64
N THR A 209 -15.65 12.97 -18.72
CA THR A 209 -16.27 11.73 -19.20
C THR A 209 -15.57 10.47 -18.67
N MET A 210 -14.49 10.64 -17.89
CA MET A 210 -13.73 9.58 -17.24
C MET A 210 -13.78 9.82 -15.72
N ASP A 211 -14.59 9.04 -15.00
CA ASP A 211 -14.73 9.16 -13.54
C ASP A 211 -13.87 8.14 -12.78
N ASP A 212 -13.51 8.52 -11.55
CA ASP A 212 -12.89 7.75 -10.45
C ASP A 212 -11.52 7.08 -10.70
N ALA A 213 -10.60 7.74 -11.39
CA ALA A 213 -9.31 7.15 -11.74
C ALA A 213 -8.12 7.92 -11.16
N ASP A 214 -8.14 8.23 -9.88
CA ASP A 214 -7.15 9.13 -9.32
C ASP A 214 -6.93 8.68 -7.86
N ILE A 215 -5.72 8.20 -7.51
CA ILE A 215 -5.09 8.24 -6.16
C ILE A 215 -3.78 7.39 -6.08
N LEU A 216 -3.49 6.42 -6.97
CA LEU A 216 -2.65 5.27 -6.53
C LEU A 216 -1.60 4.64 -7.46
N THR A 217 -0.86 5.42 -8.23
CA THR A 217 0.52 5.01 -8.61
C THR A 217 1.55 6.11 -8.37
N SER A 218 1.24 6.97 -7.42
CA SER A 218 1.75 8.34 -7.39
C SER A 218 3.15 8.50 -6.81
N PHE A 219 3.72 7.59 -6.02
CA PHE A 219 5.08 7.86 -5.52
C PHE A 219 6.17 7.77 -6.59
N ALA A 220 6.18 6.75 -7.44
CA ALA A 220 7.20 6.63 -8.48
C ALA A 220 7.01 7.70 -9.57
N GLU A 221 5.78 7.86 -10.05
CA GLU A 221 5.43 8.86 -11.06
C GLU A 221 5.62 10.29 -10.53
N LEU A 222 5.14 10.62 -9.33
CA LEU A 222 5.40 11.93 -8.73
C LEU A 222 6.86 12.11 -8.34
N LYS A 223 7.61 11.05 -8.02
CA LYS A 223 9.06 11.14 -7.83
C LYS A 223 9.71 11.59 -9.13
N GLU A 224 9.41 10.96 -10.25
CA GLU A 224 9.95 11.36 -11.56
C GLU A 224 9.53 12.79 -11.94
N VAL A 225 8.28 13.17 -11.65
CA VAL A 225 7.81 14.55 -11.87
C VAL A 225 8.54 15.52 -10.96
N TYR A 226 8.68 15.19 -9.68
CA TYR A 226 9.39 16.02 -8.71
C TYR A 226 10.86 16.22 -9.08
N GLU A 227 11.57 15.15 -9.41
CA GLU A 227 13.00 15.18 -9.74
C GLU A 227 13.32 16.03 -10.96
N ARG A 228 12.42 16.08 -11.96
CA ARG A 228 12.57 16.96 -13.14
C ARG A 228 12.08 18.39 -12.91
N SER A 229 11.13 18.59 -11.99
CA SER A 229 10.43 19.87 -11.80
C SER A 229 10.89 20.71 -10.62
N ALA A 230 11.63 20.14 -9.67
CA ALA A 230 12.01 20.81 -8.42
C ALA A 230 13.50 21.23 -8.43
N PRO A 231 13.84 22.52 -8.67
CA PRO A 231 15.21 23.01 -8.60
C PRO A 231 15.87 22.77 -7.24
N THR A 232 17.05 22.14 -7.22
CA THR A 232 17.72 21.67 -5.99
C THR A 232 18.24 22.78 -5.08
N ASP A 233 18.33 24.01 -5.58
CA ASP A 233 18.65 25.21 -4.83
C ASP A 233 17.48 25.72 -3.98
N CYS A 234 16.25 25.44 -4.43
CA CYS A 234 14.99 25.85 -3.81
C CYS A 234 14.29 24.72 -3.06
N PHE A 235 14.46 23.47 -3.50
CA PHE A 235 13.76 22.29 -2.99
C PHE A 235 14.74 21.20 -2.53
N ALA A 236 14.37 20.42 -1.51
CA ALA A 236 15.16 19.26 -1.09
C ALA A 236 15.12 18.14 -2.14
N PRO A 237 16.21 17.38 -2.35
CA PRO A 237 16.17 16.17 -3.17
C PRO A 237 15.11 15.18 -2.68
N PHE A 238 14.55 14.37 -3.59
CA PHE A 238 13.45 13.46 -3.26
C PHE A 238 13.83 12.48 -2.14
N ASP A 239 15.02 11.89 -2.16
CA ASP A 239 15.41 10.92 -1.13
C ASP A 239 15.50 11.58 0.27
N GLN A 240 15.86 12.87 0.33
CA GLN A 240 15.86 13.64 1.57
C GLN A 240 14.43 13.99 2.03
N LEU A 241 13.55 14.43 1.12
CA LEU A 241 12.17 14.76 1.48
C LEU A 241 11.37 13.52 1.88
N TRP A 242 11.64 12.38 1.25
CA TRP A 242 10.81 11.18 1.39
C TRP A 242 11.06 10.43 2.70
N THR A 243 12.18 10.68 3.39
CA THR A 243 12.55 9.96 4.62
C THR A 243 11.44 9.99 5.68
N ILE A 244 11.00 11.18 6.11
CA ILE A 244 10.00 11.31 7.18
C ILE A 244 8.59 10.88 6.74
N PRO A 245 8.06 11.32 5.58
CA PRO A 245 6.75 10.86 5.12
C PRO A 245 6.67 9.35 4.92
N LYS A 246 7.76 8.70 4.47
CA LYS A 246 7.85 7.24 4.37
C LYS A 246 7.66 6.58 5.73
N ASP A 247 8.33 7.07 6.77
CA ASP A 247 8.22 6.53 8.13
C ASP A 247 6.82 6.75 8.73
N ILE A 248 6.14 7.84 8.36
CA ILE A 248 4.74 8.08 8.74
C ILE A 248 3.79 7.15 7.97
N ALA A 249 4.05 6.92 6.69
CA ALA A 249 3.23 6.06 5.84
C ALA A 249 3.40 4.58 6.19
N PHE A 250 4.61 4.17 6.54
CA PHE A 250 5.01 2.79 6.81
C PHE A 250 5.83 2.70 8.10
N PRO A 251 5.21 2.93 9.27
CA PRO A 251 5.93 3.02 10.53
C PRO A 251 6.64 1.71 10.89
N GLN A 252 7.87 1.82 11.40
CA GLN A 252 8.59 0.71 12.03
C GLN A 252 7.94 0.29 13.35
N LYS A 253 7.38 1.26 14.07
CA LYS A 253 6.63 1.10 15.32
C LYS A 253 5.45 2.07 15.31
N TYR A 254 4.28 1.60 15.71
CA TYR A 254 3.10 2.45 15.80
C TYR A 254 3.20 3.34 17.05
N SER A 255 2.99 4.64 16.88
CA SER A 255 3.20 5.66 17.92
C SER A 255 2.09 5.72 18.96
N SER A 256 0.93 5.12 18.69
CA SER A 256 -0.20 4.99 19.61
C SER A 256 -0.65 3.54 19.61
N LEU A 257 0.00 2.74 20.46
CA LEU A 257 -0.46 1.39 20.75
C LEU A 257 -1.40 1.47 21.97
N PRO A 258 -2.48 0.67 22.00
CA PRO A 258 -3.29 0.56 23.19
C PRO A 258 -2.46 -0.06 24.32
N ASP A 259 -2.77 0.35 25.56
CA ASP A 259 -2.23 -0.29 26.75
C ASP A 259 -2.63 -1.77 26.83
N LYS A 260 -1.94 -2.52 27.69
CA LYS A 260 -2.27 -3.91 28.00
C LYS A 260 -3.76 -4.04 28.34
N ARG A 261 -4.47 -4.87 27.59
CA ARG A 261 -5.81 -5.32 27.95
C ARG A 261 -5.74 -6.50 28.91
N GLU A 262 -6.56 -6.47 29.96
CA GLU A 262 -6.53 -7.49 31.02
C GLU A 262 -7.40 -8.73 30.73
N ASP A 263 -8.08 -8.79 29.57
CA ASP A 263 -9.07 -9.82 29.24
C ASP A 263 -8.46 -11.14 28.77
N PHE A 264 -7.33 -11.11 28.04
CA PHE A 264 -6.59 -12.32 27.69
C PHE A 264 -5.15 -12.02 27.24
N HIS A 265 -4.28 -13.03 27.27
CA HIS A 265 -2.93 -12.98 26.71
C HIS A 265 -2.79 -13.93 25.50
N LEU A 266 -2.26 -13.42 24.40
CA LEU A 266 -2.14 -14.17 23.14
C LEU A 266 -0.73 -14.71 22.95
N TYR A 267 -0.62 -16.01 22.73
CA TYR A 267 0.60 -16.70 22.33
C TYR A 267 0.50 -17.15 20.86
N VAL A 268 1.22 -16.45 19.98
CA VAL A 268 1.35 -16.83 18.57
C VAL A 268 2.54 -17.77 18.42
N ALA A 269 2.26 -19.02 18.08
CA ALA A 269 3.28 -20.04 17.88
C ALA A 269 3.92 -19.94 16.49
N GLU A 270 4.67 -18.86 16.29
CA GLU A 270 5.49 -18.56 15.12
C GLU A 270 6.63 -17.65 15.53
N ASP A 271 7.84 -17.90 15.04
CA ASP A 271 8.99 -17.04 15.32
C ASP A 271 8.94 -15.78 14.44
N VAL A 272 8.73 -14.62 15.07
CA VAL A 272 8.61 -13.33 14.37
C VAL A 272 9.75 -12.40 14.74
N GLN A 273 10.50 -11.96 13.73
CA GLN A 273 11.53 -10.94 13.83
C GLN A 273 11.31 -9.91 12.70
N ASP A 274 11.81 -8.69 12.86
CA ASP A 274 11.73 -7.69 11.77
C ASP A 274 12.47 -8.13 10.51
N SER A 275 13.50 -8.98 10.67
CA SER A 275 14.23 -9.64 9.59
C SER A 275 13.60 -10.94 9.10
N SER A 276 12.38 -11.30 9.56
CA SER A 276 11.73 -12.55 9.15
C SER A 276 11.64 -12.63 7.62
N PRO A 277 11.99 -13.79 7.01
CA PRO A 277 12.00 -13.93 5.57
C PRO A 277 10.59 -13.84 4.96
N ASN A 278 9.55 -14.14 5.75
CA ASN A 278 8.16 -13.99 5.37
C ASN A 278 7.59 -12.69 5.94
N ALA A 279 7.36 -11.68 5.11
CA ALA A 279 6.80 -10.41 5.57
C ALA A 279 5.39 -10.54 6.17
N TYR A 280 4.63 -11.58 5.83
CA TYR A 280 3.31 -11.82 6.41
C TYR A 280 3.33 -11.91 7.94
N VAL A 281 4.32 -12.60 8.53
CA VAL A 281 4.35 -12.79 9.98
C VAL A 281 4.66 -11.48 10.73
N VAL A 282 5.37 -10.56 10.07
CA VAL A 282 5.63 -9.22 10.58
C VAL A 282 4.33 -8.40 10.56
N THR A 283 3.60 -8.43 9.44
CA THR A 283 2.29 -7.78 9.31
C THR A 283 1.28 -8.32 10.33
N LEU A 284 1.25 -9.64 10.56
CA LEU A 284 0.42 -10.28 11.57
C LEU A 284 0.72 -9.73 12.97
N ARG A 285 1.98 -9.80 13.40
CA ARG A 285 2.42 -9.28 14.72
C ARG A 285 2.03 -7.81 14.87
N ASP A 286 2.33 -6.98 13.88
CA ASP A 286 2.04 -5.55 13.94
C ASP A 286 0.56 -5.26 14.07
N GLY A 287 -0.28 -5.99 13.33
CA GLY A 287 -1.74 -5.87 13.42
C GLY A 287 -2.28 -6.27 14.78
N LEU A 288 -1.78 -7.40 15.31
CA LEU A 288 -2.15 -7.87 16.64
C LEU A 288 -1.73 -6.88 17.73
N GLN A 289 -0.50 -6.37 17.69
CA GLN A 289 -0.01 -5.41 18.69
C GLN A 289 -0.76 -4.08 18.62
N GLN A 290 -1.14 -3.61 17.43
CA GLN A 290 -1.98 -2.41 17.28
C GLN A 290 -3.37 -2.56 17.89
N VAL A 291 -3.95 -3.75 17.85
CA VAL A 291 -5.32 -3.98 18.30
C VAL A 291 -5.38 -4.39 19.76
N LEU A 292 -4.46 -5.26 20.19
CA LEU A 292 -4.46 -5.90 21.51
C LEU A 292 -3.47 -5.27 22.50
N GLY A 293 -2.52 -4.49 22.00
CA GLY A 293 -1.40 -3.94 22.78
C GLY A 293 -0.17 -4.86 22.71
N PRO A 294 1.06 -4.32 22.70
CA PRO A 294 2.28 -5.11 22.56
C PRO A 294 2.50 -6.07 23.73
N ASP A 295 2.08 -5.68 24.93
CA ASP A 295 2.25 -6.46 26.16
C ASP A 295 1.31 -7.67 26.26
N ASN A 296 0.34 -7.80 25.34
CA ASN A 296 -0.60 -8.91 25.28
C ASN A 296 -0.27 -9.95 24.20
N VAL A 297 0.80 -9.74 23.44
CA VAL A 297 1.14 -10.61 22.31
C VAL A 297 2.54 -11.15 22.51
N THR A 298 2.65 -12.46 22.68
CA THR A 298 3.91 -13.19 22.70
C THR A 298 4.04 -14.03 21.45
N THR A 299 5.11 -13.83 20.69
CA THR A 299 5.42 -14.63 19.50
C THR A 299 6.55 -15.60 19.80
N GLY A 300 6.46 -16.82 19.30
CA GLY A 300 7.57 -17.77 19.28
C GLY A 300 7.10 -19.19 19.53
N VAL A 301 7.77 -20.14 18.89
CA VAL A 301 7.36 -21.56 18.94
C VAL A 301 7.63 -22.22 20.31
N ALA A 302 8.55 -21.66 21.10
CA ALA A 302 8.86 -22.14 22.45
C ALA A 302 7.63 -22.08 23.39
N SER A 303 6.77 -21.08 23.22
CA SER A 303 5.53 -20.95 24.03
C SER A 303 4.66 -22.20 23.90
N PHE A 304 4.56 -22.77 22.70
CA PHE A 304 3.81 -24.01 22.50
C PHE A 304 4.37 -25.15 23.35
N TRP A 305 5.69 -25.30 23.45
CA TRP A 305 6.32 -26.44 24.14
C TRP A 305 6.45 -26.24 25.66
N ASP A 306 6.80 -25.02 26.09
CA ASP A 306 7.31 -24.78 27.44
C ASP A 306 6.35 -23.98 28.34
N HIS A 307 5.42 -23.20 27.78
CA HIS A 307 4.55 -22.31 28.57
C HIS A 307 3.48 -23.09 29.35
N ALA A 308 3.25 -22.74 30.61
CA ALA A 308 2.14 -23.31 31.36
C ALA A 308 0.87 -22.48 31.08
N PHE A 309 0.06 -22.92 30.11
CA PHE A 309 -1.16 -22.21 29.72
C PHE A 309 -2.21 -22.21 30.85
N GLU A 310 -2.76 -21.03 31.13
CA GLU A 310 -3.75 -20.79 32.18
C GLU A 310 -5.07 -20.21 31.59
N PRO A 311 -6.17 -20.24 32.34
CA PRO A 311 -7.39 -19.56 31.94
C PRO A 311 -7.15 -18.06 31.68
N GLY A 312 -7.53 -17.58 30.50
CA GLY A 312 -7.20 -16.23 30.04
C GLY A 312 -6.09 -16.20 29.00
N ASP A 313 -5.36 -17.30 28.78
CA ASP A 313 -4.46 -17.41 27.63
C ASP A 313 -5.21 -17.76 26.35
N ILE A 314 -4.56 -17.53 25.20
CA ILE A 314 -4.99 -18.03 23.88
C ILE A 314 -3.75 -18.53 23.14
N LEU A 315 -3.81 -19.74 22.59
CA LEU A 315 -2.80 -20.23 21.66
C LEU A 315 -3.25 -20.02 20.21
N HIS A 316 -2.41 -19.41 19.38
CA HIS A 316 -2.63 -19.29 17.94
C HIS A 316 -1.47 -19.91 17.15
N ILE A 317 -1.74 -21.01 16.44
CA ILE A 317 -0.77 -21.73 15.62
C ILE A 317 -0.85 -21.25 14.17
N GLU A 318 0.25 -20.69 13.65
CA GLU A 318 0.34 -20.31 12.24
C GLU A 318 0.67 -21.53 11.37
N TRP A 319 1.75 -22.24 11.67
CA TRP A 319 2.13 -23.48 10.99
C TRP A 319 2.53 -24.55 11.99
N ILE A 320 2.01 -25.76 11.81
CA ILE A 320 2.46 -26.92 12.60
C ILE A 320 3.94 -27.22 12.27
N GLU A 321 4.38 -27.00 11.03
CA GLU A 321 5.77 -27.18 10.63
C GLU A 321 6.74 -26.27 11.38
N SER A 322 6.34 -25.05 11.71
CA SER A 322 7.15 -24.11 12.48
C SER A 322 7.45 -24.64 13.89
N LEU A 323 6.50 -25.34 14.53
CA LEU A 323 6.71 -25.98 15.84
C LEU A 323 7.84 -27.02 15.84
N PHE A 324 8.15 -27.58 14.66
CA PHE A 324 9.25 -28.51 14.44
C PHE A 324 10.42 -27.88 13.67
N TYR A 325 10.48 -26.54 13.60
CA TYR A 325 11.50 -25.78 12.88
C TYR A 325 11.66 -26.23 11.42
N TRP A 326 10.54 -26.54 10.75
CA TRP A 326 10.49 -27.01 9.37
C TRP A 326 11.28 -28.31 9.12
N LYS A 327 11.57 -29.08 10.17
CA LYS A 327 12.19 -30.41 10.09
C LYS A 327 11.14 -31.51 10.15
N VAL A 328 11.44 -32.68 9.61
CA VAL A 328 10.56 -33.85 9.69
C VAL A 328 10.55 -34.37 11.13
N PRO A 329 9.39 -34.41 11.82
CA PRO A 329 9.33 -34.85 13.20
C PRO A 329 9.40 -36.37 13.33
N SER A 330 10.04 -36.85 14.40
CA SER A 330 10.02 -38.26 14.78
C SER A 330 8.63 -38.67 15.31
N ASP A 331 8.34 -39.97 15.34
CA ASP A 331 7.08 -40.49 15.88
C ASP A 331 6.88 -40.10 17.36
N GLU A 332 7.96 -39.97 18.14
CA GLU A 332 7.99 -39.50 19.53
C GLU A 332 7.65 -38.01 19.62
N GLN A 333 8.23 -37.17 18.75
CA GLN A 333 7.90 -35.73 18.71
C GLN A 333 6.44 -35.50 18.33
N VAL A 334 5.88 -36.32 17.44
CA VAL A 334 4.45 -36.28 17.10
C VAL A 334 3.58 -36.71 18.28
N GLN A 335 4.00 -37.72 19.04
CA GLN A 335 3.29 -38.12 20.27
C GLN A 335 3.32 -37.02 21.33
N LEU A 336 4.47 -36.34 21.49
CA LEU A 336 4.58 -35.20 22.39
C LEU A 336 3.66 -34.05 21.95
N PHE A 337 3.58 -33.77 20.65
CA PHE A 337 2.65 -32.79 20.09
C PHE A 337 1.19 -33.13 20.41
N GLU A 338 0.77 -34.39 20.21
CA GLU A 338 -0.59 -34.86 20.52
C GLU A 338 -0.93 -34.63 22.00
N GLN A 339 -0.04 -35.05 22.91
CA GLN A 339 -0.19 -34.85 24.35
C GLN A 339 -0.27 -33.37 24.71
N ARG A 340 0.55 -32.55 24.05
CA ARG A 340 0.62 -31.13 24.29
C ARG A 340 -0.63 -30.39 23.83
N MET A 341 -1.15 -30.70 22.65
CA MET A 341 -2.44 -30.20 22.16
C MET A 341 -3.57 -30.51 23.13
N ALA A 342 -3.65 -31.77 23.60
CA ALA A 342 -4.64 -32.19 24.57
C ALA A 342 -4.54 -31.43 25.89
N GLN A 343 -3.32 -31.25 26.42
CA GLN A 343 -3.08 -30.50 27.64
C GLN A 343 -3.53 -29.03 27.51
N ILE A 344 -3.07 -28.34 26.47
CA ILE A 344 -3.38 -26.92 26.26
C ILE A 344 -4.90 -26.71 26.11
N ALA A 345 -5.57 -27.60 25.37
CA ALA A 345 -7.01 -27.53 25.14
C ALA A 345 -7.86 -27.70 26.41
N THR A 346 -7.28 -28.12 27.55
CA THR A 346 -7.99 -28.12 28.84
C THR A 346 -7.96 -26.75 29.54
N SER A 347 -6.96 -25.92 29.24
CA SER A 347 -6.74 -24.64 29.89
C SER A 347 -7.24 -23.45 29.07
N CYS A 348 -7.07 -23.47 27.76
CA CYS A 348 -7.31 -22.31 26.91
C CYS A 348 -7.77 -22.69 25.48
N PRO A 349 -8.40 -21.75 24.74
CA PRO A 349 -8.70 -21.94 23.32
C PRO A 349 -7.42 -22.09 22.47
N ILE A 350 -7.54 -22.92 21.42
CA ILE A 350 -6.49 -23.12 20.40
C ILE A 350 -7.05 -22.69 19.04
N LEU A 351 -6.36 -21.75 18.41
CA LEU A 351 -6.63 -21.33 17.03
C LEU A 351 -5.56 -21.86 16.10
N TYR A 352 -5.94 -22.13 14.85
CA TYR A 352 -5.01 -22.50 13.79
C TYR A 352 -5.33 -21.78 12.49
N THR A 353 -4.33 -21.22 11.83
CA THR A 353 -4.52 -20.60 10.51
C THR A 353 -4.20 -21.59 9.38
N ALA A 354 -5.20 -21.89 8.54
CA ALA A 354 -5.06 -22.78 7.41
C ALA A 354 -4.40 -22.07 6.20
N HIS A 355 -3.07 -21.94 6.23
CA HIS A 355 -2.27 -21.34 5.15
C HIS A 355 -2.14 -22.22 3.92
N ASN A 356 -2.08 -23.53 4.13
CA ASN A 356 -1.90 -24.53 3.07
C ASN A 356 -3.02 -25.57 3.15
N PHE A 357 -3.23 -26.34 2.07
CA PHE A 357 -4.12 -27.48 2.12
C PHE A 357 -3.66 -28.49 3.16
N ASP A 358 -2.38 -28.86 3.19
CA ASP A 358 -1.84 -29.90 4.05
C ASP A 358 -0.42 -29.56 4.46
N LEU A 359 0.07 -30.28 5.45
CA LEU A 359 1.45 -30.22 5.93
C LEU A 359 2.42 -30.70 4.85
N MET A 360 3.70 -30.35 5.01
CA MET A 360 4.78 -30.79 4.10
C MET A 360 4.70 -32.30 3.78
N PRO A 361 4.67 -32.70 2.49
CA PRO A 361 4.54 -34.11 2.10
C PRO A 361 5.60 -35.04 2.71
N THR A 362 6.79 -34.50 3.01
CA THR A 362 7.91 -35.22 3.65
C THR A 362 7.60 -35.74 5.05
N TYR A 363 6.55 -35.24 5.71
CA TYR A 363 6.08 -35.74 7.01
C TYR A 363 5.36 -37.09 6.88
N GLY A 364 5.06 -37.54 5.66
CA GLY A 364 4.57 -38.89 5.38
C GLY A 364 3.30 -39.24 6.15
N LYS A 365 3.34 -40.36 6.90
CA LYS A 365 2.23 -40.88 7.72
C LYS A 365 1.86 -39.96 8.89
N ASN A 366 2.80 -39.15 9.38
CA ASN A 366 2.60 -38.34 10.57
C ASN A 366 1.67 -37.15 10.32
N ARG A 367 1.46 -36.75 9.06
CA ARG A 367 0.49 -35.70 8.70
C ARG A 367 -0.91 -36.01 9.22
N GLY A 368 -1.39 -37.24 9.02
CA GLY A 368 -2.72 -37.63 9.47
C GLY A 368 -2.89 -37.54 10.99
N ARG A 369 -1.84 -37.89 11.75
CA ARG A 369 -1.82 -37.78 13.23
C ARG A 369 -1.87 -36.33 13.68
N LEU A 370 -1.00 -35.49 13.13
CA LEU A 370 -0.94 -34.05 13.45
C LEU A 370 -2.27 -33.34 13.11
N MET A 371 -2.85 -33.64 11.93
CA MET A 371 -4.13 -33.11 11.52
C MET A 371 -5.31 -33.63 12.36
N GLN A 372 -5.25 -34.88 12.84
CA GLN A 372 -6.27 -35.41 13.76
C GLN A 372 -6.20 -34.73 15.13
N ALA A 373 -5.00 -34.55 15.69
CA ALA A 373 -4.84 -33.80 16.94
C ALA A 373 -5.31 -32.34 16.81
N LEU A 374 -5.09 -31.72 15.65
CA LEU A 374 -5.67 -30.42 15.34
C LEU A 374 -7.21 -30.48 15.34
N ALA A 375 -7.82 -31.45 14.64
CA ALA A 375 -9.27 -31.60 14.61
C ALA A 375 -9.88 -31.85 15.99
N ASP A 376 -9.20 -32.63 16.83
CA ASP A 376 -9.68 -33.02 18.16
C ASP A 376 -9.62 -31.86 19.18
N HIS A 377 -8.66 -30.94 19.01
CA HIS A 377 -8.32 -29.95 20.05
C HIS A 377 -8.42 -28.49 19.62
N ALA A 378 -8.41 -28.20 18.32
CA ALA A 378 -8.61 -26.83 17.84
C ALA A 378 -10.02 -26.34 18.19
N THR A 379 -10.08 -25.10 18.66
CA THR A 379 -11.32 -24.40 18.94
C THR A 379 -11.84 -23.71 17.68
N VAL A 380 -10.95 -23.01 16.96
CA VAL A 380 -11.27 -22.30 15.71
C VAL A 380 -10.18 -22.52 14.66
N ILE A 381 -10.58 -22.70 13.41
CA ILE A 381 -9.69 -22.66 12.24
C ILE A 381 -9.93 -21.36 11.47
N CYS A 382 -8.88 -20.56 11.33
CA CYS A 382 -8.88 -19.33 10.55
C CYS A 382 -8.63 -19.65 9.06
N HIS A 383 -9.48 -19.11 8.19
CA HIS A 383 -9.31 -19.17 6.74
C HIS A 383 -9.23 -17.76 6.15
N LEU A 384 -8.41 -17.59 5.12
CA LEU A 384 -8.27 -16.30 4.42
C LEU A 384 -9.54 -15.84 3.71
N SER A 385 -10.38 -16.78 3.31
CA SER A 385 -11.59 -16.55 2.53
C SER A 385 -12.59 -17.67 2.80
N PRO A 386 -13.91 -17.39 2.73
CA PRO A 386 -14.94 -18.42 2.74
C PRO A 386 -14.71 -19.52 1.68
N ASP A 387 -14.16 -19.15 0.52
CA ASP A 387 -13.92 -20.06 -0.61
C ASP A 387 -12.83 -21.10 -0.30
N ASN A 388 -12.07 -20.94 0.79
CA ASN A 388 -11.11 -21.95 1.24
C ASN A 388 -11.76 -23.08 2.05
N ILE A 389 -12.88 -22.84 2.72
CA ILE A 389 -13.41 -23.74 3.77
C ILE A 389 -13.77 -25.11 3.19
N GLU A 390 -14.64 -25.13 2.18
CA GLU A 390 -15.15 -26.37 1.61
C GLU A 390 -14.04 -27.18 0.88
N PRO A 391 -13.18 -26.57 0.05
CA PRO A 391 -12.01 -27.27 -0.49
C PRO A 391 -11.08 -27.84 0.58
N TYR A 392 -10.84 -27.10 1.67
CA TYR A 392 -9.99 -27.56 2.77
C TYR A 392 -10.61 -28.77 3.49
N ALA A 393 -11.90 -28.68 3.85
CA ALA A 393 -12.63 -29.78 4.47
C ALA A 393 -12.66 -31.02 3.57
N ARG A 394 -12.86 -30.84 2.25
CA ARG A 394 -12.84 -31.94 1.28
C ARG A 394 -11.47 -32.60 1.18
N HIS A 395 -10.39 -31.81 1.16
CA HIS A 395 -9.03 -32.33 1.14
C HIS A 395 -8.75 -33.24 2.34
N HIS A 396 -9.29 -32.86 3.50
CA HIS A 396 -9.14 -33.57 4.77
C HIS A 396 -10.33 -34.45 5.15
N ALA A 397 -11.12 -34.94 4.19
CA ALA A 397 -12.31 -35.74 4.47
C ALA A 397 -12.06 -37.02 5.29
N LYS A 398 -10.80 -37.46 5.40
CA LYS A 398 -10.37 -38.61 6.22
C LYS A 398 -10.07 -38.25 7.68
N VAL A 399 -9.90 -36.97 8.00
CA VAL A 399 -9.66 -36.47 9.35
C VAL A 399 -11.00 -36.27 10.03
N LYS A 400 -11.27 -37.05 11.08
CA LYS A 400 -12.58 -37.04 11.74
C LYS A 400 -12.77 -35.75 12.52
N GLY A 401 -13.97 -35.16 12.46
CA GLY A 401 -14.32 -33.95 13.21
C GLY A 401 -13.76 -32.63 12.66
N LEU A 402 -12.79 -32.66 11.73
CA LEU A 402 -12.14 -31.42 11.26
C LEU A 402 -13.13 -30.44 10.62
N LYS A 403 -14.08 -30.93 9.81
CA LYS A 403 -15.12 -30.10 9.17
C LYS A 403 -16.10 -29.48 10.18
N ASP A 404 -16.15 -30.00 11.40
CA ASP A 404 -17.08 -29.60 12.45
C ASP A 404 -16.44 -28.55 13.38
N VAL A 405 -15.11 -28.34 13.28
CA VAL A 405 -14.41 -27.26 13.98
C VAL A 405 -14.92 -25.91 13.48
N LYS A 406 -15.17 -24.98 14.41
CA LYS A 406 -15.62 -23.63 14.06
C LYS A 406 -14.60 -22.92 13.17
N THR A 407 -15.09 -22.12 12.23
CA THR A 407 -14.23 -21.36 11.32
C THR A 407 -14.40 -19.86 11.51
N ALA A 408 -13.31 -19.12 11.30
CA ALA A 408 -13.30 -17.67 11.23
C ALA A 408 -12.64 -17.22 9.92
N ILE A 409 -13.08 -16.08 9.39
CA ILE A 409 -12.49 -15.48 8.19
C ILE A 409 -11.53 -14.38 8.61
N VAL A 410 -10.26 -14.56 8.28
CA VAL A 410 -9.20 -13.63 8.62
C VAL A 410 -8.36 -13.34 7.38
N PRO A 411 -8.48 -12.14 6.78
CA PRO A 411 -7.80 -11.83 5.54
C PRO A 411 -6.28 -11.85 5.70
N HIS A 412 -5.57 -12.15 4.61
CA HIS A 412 -4.12 -12.01 4.58
C HIS A 412 -3.74 -10.52 4.64
N GLY A 413 -2.68 -10.21 5.38
CA GLY A 413 -2.16 -8.84 5.47
C GLY A 413 -1.37 -8.40 4.25
N ASP A 414 -1.20 -7.09 4.11
CA ASP A 414 -0.37 -6.52 3.06
C ASP A 414 1.14 -6.72 3.33
N TYR A 415 1.95 -6.27 2.37
CA TYR A 415 3.41 -6.38 2.40
C TYR A 415 4.09 -5.04 2.78
N GLN A 416 3.44 -4.21 3.60
CA GLN A 416 4.04 -3.01 4.19
C GLN A 416 5.47 -3.21 4.76
N PRO A 417 5.81 -4.35 5.40
CA PRO A 417 7.15 -4.56 5.94
C PRO A 417 8.28 -4.48 4.90
N TYR A 418 8.05 -4.75 3.62
CA TYR A 418 9.09 -4.57 2.61
C TYR A 418 9.44 -3.10 2.35
N PHE A 419 8.49 -2.17 2.54
CA PHE A 419 8.73 -0.75 2.38
C PHE A 419 9.56 -0.16 3.53
N ARG A 420 9.62 -0.87 4.66
CA ARG A 420 10.41 -0.49 5.84
C ARG A 420 11.90 -0.78 5.70
N LEU A 421 12.29 -1.60 4.73
CA LEU A 421 13.68 -1.97 4.50
C LEU A 421 14.44 -0.88 3.74
N ASP A 422 15.76 -0.90 3.85
CA ASP A 422 16.68 -0.12 3.01
C ASP A 422 16.73 -0.72 1.60
N ASN A 423 15.81 -0.28 0.74
CA ASN A 423 15.62 -0.80 -0.61
C ASN A 423 16.94 -0.79 -1.41
N GLN A 424 17.36 -1.97 -1.87
CA GLN A 424 18.53 -2.17 -2.70
C GLN A 424 18.14 -2.40 -4.15
N PRO A 425 18.93 -1.89 -5.12
CA PRO A 425 18.60 -2.07 -6.52
C PRO A 425 18.73 -3.54 -6.94
N PHE A 426 17.68 -4.09 -7.55
CA PHE A 426 17.73 -5.34 -8.28
C PHE A 426 18.13 -5.06 -9.72
N LYS A 427 19.36 -5.43 -10.12
CA LYS A 427 19.92 -5.12 -11.44
C LYS A 427 19.91 -6.35 -12.33
N ASP A 428 19.28 -6.24 -13.50
CA ASP A 428 19.37 -7.22 -14.57
C ASP A 428 19.11 -6.52 -15.92
N ARG A 429 19.82 -6.95 -16.96
CA ARG A 429 19.68 -6.38 -18.32
C ARG A 429 18.27 -6.53 -18.91
N VAL A 430 17.43 -7.42 -18.36
CA VAL A 430 16.03 -7.55 -18.79
C VAL A 430 15.21 -6.27 -18.61
N PHE A 431 15.59 -5.40 -17.67
CA PHE A 431 14.87 -4.15 -17.41
C PHE A 431 15.22 -3.04 -18.40
N GLU A 432 16.25 -3.21 -19.23
CA GLU A 432 16.64 -2.24 -20.28
C GLU A 432 15.67 -2.25 -21.47
N SER A 433 14.81 -3.27 -21.57
CA SER A 433 13.81 -3.38 -22.62
C SER A 433 12.57 -2.52 -22.33
N ASP A 434 11.97 -1.95 -23.37
CA ASP A 434 10.68 -1.25 -23.37
C ASP A 434 9.45 -2.18 -23.40
N LYS A 435 9.67 -3.50 -23.52
CA LYS A 435 8.62 -4.52 -23.48
C LYS A 435 7.84 -4.48 -22.16
N ILE A 436 6.62 -5.00 -22.23
CA ILE A 436 5.77 -5.22 -21.06
C ILE A 436 6.32 -6.39 -20.25
N LYS A 437 6.75 -6.13 -19.02
CA LYS A 437 7.45 -7.08 -18.14
C LYS A 437 6.46 -7.78 -17.22
N ILE A 438 6.32 -9.09 -17.38
CA ILE A 438 5.45 -9.95 -16.57
C ILE A 438 6.31 -10.79 -15.64
N LEU A 439 6.15 -10.56 -14.33
CA LEU A 439 6.93 -11.22 -13.30
C LEU A 439 6.23 -12.48 -12.77
N VAL A 440 6.93 -13.60 -12.82
CA VAL A 440 6.58 -14.82 -12.08
C VAL A 440 7.50 -14.88 -10.86
N PHE A 441 6.96 -14.44 -9.72
CA PHE A 441 7.74 -14.26 -8.49
C PHE A 441 7.56 -15.42 -7.50
N GLY A 442 8.64 -15.77 -6.80
CA GLY A 442 8.66 -16.76 -5.73
C GLY A 442 8.95 -18.18 -6.22
N HIS A 443 8.75 -19.16 -5.34
CA HIS A 443 9.16 -20.54 -5.60
C HIS A 443 8.31 -21.18 -6.71
N ILE A 444 8.94 -21.70 -7.76
CA ILE A 444 8.29 -22.61 -8.72
C ILE A 444 8.40 -24.04 -8.20
N ARG A 445 7.25 -24.67 -7.93
CA ARG A 445 7.15 -25.90 -7.14
C ARG A 445 6.86 -27.14 -7.97
N THR A 446 6.21 -27.00 -9.13
CA THR A 446 5.87 -28.14 -9.98
C THR A 446 6.18 -27.88 -11.44
N GLU A 447 6.37 -28.95 -12.21
CA GLU A 447 6.57 -28.91 -13.65
C GLU A 447 5.39 -28.22 -14.35
N LYS A 448 4.17 -28.47 -13.86
CA LYS A 448 2.93 -27.88 -14.35
C LYS A 448 2.93 -26.35 -14.22
N GLU A 449 3.33 -25.82 -13.06
CA GLU A 449 3.46 -24.37 -12.86
C GLU A 449 4.50 -23.76 -13.82
N LEU A 450 5.66 -24.42 -13.95
CA LEU A 450 6.74 -23.95 -14.82
C LEU A 450 6.31 -23.93 -16.29
N LYS A 451 5.79 -25.07 -16.78
CA LYS A 451 5.36 -25.24 -18.16
C LYS A 451 4.28 -24.24 -18.52
N PHE A 452 3.26 -24.09 -17.67
CA PHE A 452 2.18 -23.12 -17.90
C PHE A 452 2.72 -21.70 -18.11
N CYS A 453 3.60 -21.21 -17.23
CA CYS A 453 4.16 -19.87 -17.37
C CYS A 453 5.03 -19.70 -18.62
N LEU A 454 5.79 -20.73 -19.01
CA LEU A 454 6.58 -20.69 -20.23
C LEU A 454 5.69 -20.65 -21.48
N ASP A 455 4.64 -21.48 -21.52
CA ASP A 455 3.67 -21.51 -22.61
C ASP A 455 2.90 -20.17 -22.72
N VAL A 456 2.55 -19.54 -21.59
CA VAL A 456 1.99 -18.17 -21.56
C VAL A 456 2.94 -17.17 -22.22
N GLY A 457 4.24 -17.25 -21.91
CA GLY A 457 5.25 -16.38 -22.50
C GLY A 457 5.36 -16.53 -24.02
N GLU A 458 5.38 -17.77 -24.51
CA GLU A 458 5.43 -18.05 -25.95
C GLU A 458 4.17 -17.51 -26.67
N GLU A 459 2.98 -17.71 -26.11
CA GLU A 459 1.70 -17.29 -26.72
C GLU A 459 1.45 -15.76 -26.63
N LEU A 460 2.00 -15.08 -25.62
CA LEU A 460 2.03 -13.62 -25.56
C LEU A 460 2.92 -13.02 -26.66
N GLY A 461 4.00 -13.72 -27.00
CA GLY A 461 5.00 -13.32 -27.98
C GLY A 461 6.09 -12.42 -27.40
N HIS A 462 7.35 -12.77 -27.70
CA HIS A 462 8.55 -12.11 -27.16
C HIS A 462 8.84 -10.73 -27.76
N GLU A 463 8.09 -10.27 -28.77
CA GLU A 463 8.28 -8.93 -29.37
C GLU A 463 7.73 -7.82 -28.47
N ARG A 464 6.57 -8.06 -27.84
CA ARG A 464 5.87 -7.08 -27.00
C ARG A 464 5.97 -7.37 -25.52
N TYR A 465 6.06 -8.64 -25.14
CA TYR A 465 6.06 -9.07 -23.74
C TYR A 465 7.41 -9.69 -23.35
N GLN A 466 7.75 -9.51 -22.09
CA GLN A 466 8.96 -10.05 -21.47
C GLN A 466 8.58 -10.81 -20.20
N MET A 467 8.62 -12.14 -20.26
CA MET A 467 8.45 -12.98 -19.07
C MET A 467 9.73 -12.99 -18.24
N ILE A 468 9.59 -12.84 -16.93
CA ILE A 468 10.69 -12.82 -15.96
C ILE A 468 10.35 -13.77 -14.83
N PHE A 469 11.18 -14.79 -14.60
CA PHE A 469 11.09 -15.64 -13.41
C PHE A 469 12.11 -15.15 -12.41
N ALA A 470 11.67 -14.88 -11.18
CA ALA A 470 12.55 -14.49 -10.08
C ALA A 470 12.11 -15.16 -8.79
N GLY A 471 12.97 -16.02 -8.24
CA GLY A 471 12.66 -16.83 -7.08
C GLY A 471 13.26 -18.23 -7.21
N ALA A 472 13.28 -19.00 -6.12
CA ALA A 472 13.80 -20.35 -6.18
C ALA A 472 12.99 -21.25 -7.13
N ILE A 473 13.58 -22.36 -7.56
CA ILE A 473 12.89 -23.44 -8.25
C ILE A 473 13.16 -24.76 -7.53
N HIS A 474 12.18 -25.66 -7.51
CA HIS A 474 12.34 -26.96 -6.89
C HIS A 474 13.47 -27.74 -7.61
N PRO A 475 14.44 -28.32 -6.86
CA PRO A 475 15.65 -28.91 -7.45
C PRO A 475 15.35 -30.09 -8.38
N ASP A 476 14.23 -30.79 -8.18
CA ASP A 476 13.82 -31.92 -9.04
C ASP A 476 13.32 -31.49 -10.42
N LEU A 477 13.02 -30.19 -10.63
CA LEU A 477 12.50 -29.71 -11.91
C LEU A 477 13.62 -29.38 -12.90
N ILE A 478 14.77 -28.91 -12.40
CA ILE A 478 15.87 -28.41 -13.23
C ILE A 478 17.19 -28.70 -12.55
N HIS A 479 18.14 -29.22 -13.32
CA HIS A 479 19.48 -29.51 -12.81
C HIS A 479 20.22 -28.21 -12.44
N TRP A 480 21.00 -28.20 -11.35
CA TRP A 480 21.67 -27.00 -10.82
C TRP A 480 22.54 -26.27 -11.86
N LYS A 481 23.19 -27.00 -12.78
CA LYS A 481 23.98 -26.39 -13.88
C LYS A 481 23.11 -25.55 -14.81
N GLU A 482 21.89 -26.02 -15.09
CA GLU A 482 20.95 -25.28 -15.92
C GLU A 482 20.43 -24.05 -15.18
N ILE A 483 20.19 -24.14 -13.87
CA ILE A 483 19.82 -22.98 -13.02
C ILE A 483 20.88 -21.88 -13.12
N HIS A 484 22.16 -22.22 -13.02
CA HIS A 484 23.26 -21.27 -13.16
C HIS A 484 23.34 -20.71 -14.58
N ARG A 485 23.21 -21.56 -15.61
CA ARG A 485 23.16 -21.12 -17.00
C ARG A 485 22.03 -20.12 -17.24
N TYR A 486 20.82 -20.39 -16.75
CA TYR A 486 19.68 -19.49 -16.90
C TYR A 486 19.86 -18.15 -16.18
N ARG A 487 20.59 -18.14 -15.06
CA ARG A 487 20.96 -16.91 -14.36
C ARG A 487 22.01 -16.13 -15.15
N ASP A 488 23.05 -16.77 -15.65
CA ASP A 488 24.20 -16.08 -16.25
C ASP A 488 23.94 -15.68 -17.72
N GLU A 489 23.15 -16.48 -18.43
CA GLU A 489 22.86 -16.32 -19.85
C GLU A 489 21.40 -15.93 -20.08
N TRP A 490 21.17 -15.13 -21.12
CA TRP A 490 19.84 -14.73 -21.59
C TRP A 490 19.93 -14.41 -23.07
N ASP A 491 19.01 -14.99 -23.84
CA ASP A 491 18.93 -14.97 -25.29
C ASP A 491 17.91 -13.93 -25.83
N GLY A 492 17.34 -13.10 -24.94
CA GLY A 492 16.31 -12.11 -25.29
C GLY A 492 14.87 -12.62 -25.22
N ARG A 493 14.64 -13.91 -24.92
CA ARG A 493 13.32 -14.51 -24.67
C ARG A 493 12.95 -14.42 -23.19
N THR A 494 12.29 -15.42 -22.62
CA THR A 494 12.01 -15.50 -21.18
C THR A 494 13.28 -15.42 -20.32
N ARG A 495 13.35 -14.45 -19.41
CA ARG A 495 14.46 -14.31 -18.45
C ARG A 495 14.20 -15.17 -17.22
N ARG A 496 15.17 -15.99 -16.81
CA ARG A 496 14.99 -17.01 -15.76
C ARG A 496 16.02 -16.91 -14.65
N ILE A 497 15.67 -16.22 -13.56
CA ILE A 497 16.52 -15.98 -12.40
C ILE A 497 16.03 -16.87 -11.24
N HIS A 498 16.39 -18.15 -11.30
CA HIS A 498 15.89 -19.17 -10.36
C HIS A 498 16.63 -19.18 -9.00
N PHE A 499 16.76 -18.00 -8.39
CA PHE A 499 17.43 -17.80 -7.10
C PHE A 499 16.53 -17.01 -6.15
N LYS A 500 16.71 -17.21 -4.84
CA LYS A 500 16.02 -16.42 -3.82
C LYS A 500 16.41 -14.95 -3.98
N VAL A 501 15.41 -14.10 -4.17
CA VAL A 501 15.59 -12.64 -4.18
C VAL A 501 15.70 -12.17 -2.73
N PRO A 502 16.74 -11.41 -2.35
CA PRO A 502 16.83 -10.81 -1.02
C PRO A 502 15.66 -9.86 -0.74
N ASN A 503 15.21 -9.79 0.52
CA ASN A 503 14.02 -9.02 0.90
C ASN A 503 14.16 -7.53 0.55
N GLU A 504 15.35 -6.98 0.75
CA GLU A 504 15.70 -5.60 0.44
C GLU A 504 15.68 -5.29 -1.06
N GLN A 505 15.68 -6.30 -1.94
CA GLN A 505 15.60 -6.12 -3.39
C GLN A 505 14.21 -6.35 -3.97
N VAL A 506 13.24 -6.85 -3.17
CA VAL A 506 11.89 -7.21 -3.65
C VAL A 506 11.16 -5.99 -4.21
N ILE A 507 11.18 -4.85 -3.50
CA ILE A 507 10.52 -3.62 -3.95
C ILE A 507 11.12 -3.15 -5.29
N SER A 508 12.45 -3.14 -5.41
CA SER A 508 13.13 -2.76 -6.65
C SER A 508 12.77 -3.69 -7.82
N LEU A 509 12.77 -5.01 -7.62
CA LEU A 509 12.40 -5.98 -8.64
C LEU A 509 10.94 -5.80 -9.11
N VAL A 510 10.00 -5.73 -8.17
CA VAL A 510 8.58 -5.67 -8.49
C VAL A 510 8.22 -4.32 -9.11
N SER A 511 8.84 -3.23 -8.67
CA SER A 511 8.62 -1.88 -9.22
C SER A 511 8.98 -1.79 -10.69
N GLN A 512 10.07 -2.45 -11.10
CA GLN A 512 10.55 -2.48 -12.49
C GLN A 512 9.74 -3.41 -13.41
N CYS A 513 8.76 -4.15 -12.87
CA CYS A 513 7.86 -5.00 -13.65
C CYS A 513 6.49 -4.35 -13.83
N ASP A 514 5.77 -4.72 -14.89
CA ASP A 514 4.46 -4.13 -15.22
C ASP A 514 3.30 -4.88 -14.58
N ALA A 515 3.45 -6.20 -14.36
CA ALA A 515 2.45 -7.05 -13.71
C ALA A 515 3.07 -8.34 -13.15
N LEU A 516 2.29 -9.09 -12.37
CA LEU A 516 2.67 -10.39 -11.83
C LEU A 516 1.75 -11.50 -12.36
N LEU A 517 2.32 -12.67 -12.68
CA LEU A 517 1.58 -13.90 -12.97
C LEU A 517 1.80 -14.92 -11.83
N VAL A 518 0.72 -15.40 -11.25
CA VAL A 518 0.72 -16.33 -10.12
C VAL A 518 0.19 -17.70 -10.58
N PRO A 519 1.07 -18.66 -10.91
CA PRO A 519 0.65 -19.96 -11.45
C PRO A 519 0.35 -20.98 -10.33
N ARG A 520 -0.51 -20.65 -9.37
CA ARG A 520 -0.79 -21.56 -8.24
C ARG A 520 -2.03 -22.41 -8.52
N PHE A 521 -1.83 -23.67 -8.90
CA PHE A 521 -2.92 -24.64 -9.06
C PHE A 521 -3.08 -25.49 -7.81
N ASP A 522 -4.31 -25.83 -7.43
CA ASP A 522 -4.60 -26.65 -6.25
C ASP A 522 -4.00 -26.07 -4.96
N ARG A 523 -4.11 -24.75 -4.78
CA ARG A 523 -3.66 -24.01 -3.59
C ARG A 523 -4.75 -23.12 -3.03
N LEU A 524 -4.77 -22.96 -1.71
CA LEU A 524 -5.71 -22.08 -1.03
C LEU A 524 -5.48 -20.60 -1.38
N ASN A 525 -4.22 -20.16 -1.39
CA ASN A 525 -3.84 -18.76 -1.53
C ASN A 525 -2.43 -18.60 -2.14
N SER A 526 -1.99 -17.35 -2.32
CA SER A 526 -0.62 -17.00 -2.66
C SER A 526 -0.22 -15.63 -2.10
N GLY A 527 0.81 -15.59 -1.25
CA GLY A 527 1.40 -14.33 -0.77
C GLY A 527 1.77 -13.35 -1.89
N VAL A 528 2.16 -13.86 -3.06
CA VAL A 528 2.54 -13.04 -4.23
C VAL A 528 1.38 -12.18 -4.75
N GLN A 529 0.13 -12.61 -4.56
CA GLN A 529 -1.04 -11.80 -4.92
C GLN A 529 -1.09 -10.52 -4.09
N PHE A 530 -0.96 -10.64 -2.77
CA PHE A 530 -1.00 -9.51 -1.86
C PHE A 530 0.25 -8.62 -1.98
N LEU A 531 1.41 -9.18 -2.38
CA LEU A 531 2.56 -8.37 -2.77
C LEU A 531 2.26 -7.52 -4.00
N GLY A 532 1.68 -8.12 -5.05
CA GLY A 532 1.26 -7.39 -6.24
C GLY A 532 0.24 -6.30 -5.92
N HIS A 533 -0.73 -6.59 -5.05
CA HIS A 533 -1.68 -5.59 -4.55
C HIS A 533 -1.01 -4.46 -3.77
N SER A 534 -0.06 -4.77 -2.87
CA SER A 534 0.67 -3.77 -2.08
C SER A 534 1.52 -2.85 -2.97
N MET A 535 2.02 -3.39 -4.09
CA MET A 535 2.80 -2.69 -5.11
C MET A 535 1.93 -2.10 -6.23
N LEU A 536 0.61 -2.27 -6.16
CA LEU A 536 -0.39 -1.77 -7.10
C LEU A 536 -0.10 -2.21 -8.54
N LYS A 537 0.44 -3.42 -8.68
CA LYS A 537 0.68 -4.08 -9.96
C LYS A 537 -0.53 -4.95 -10.30
N PRO A 538 -0.99 -4.97 -11.57
CA PRO A 538 -1.91 -5.99 -12.04
C PRO A 538 -1.36 -7.38 -11.68
N VAL A 539 -2.24 -8.21 -11.13
CA VAL A 539 -1.91 -9.60 -10.77
C VAL A 539 -2.84 -10.52 -11.53
N PHE A 540 -2.25 -11.54 -12.15
CA PHE A 540 -2.98 -12.58 -12.85
C PHE A 540 -2.99 -13.84 -11.99
N VAL A 541 -4.18 -14.26 -11.56
CA VAL A 541 -4.39 -15.39 -10.64
C VAL A 541 -5.44 -16.36 -11.19
N PRO A 542 -5.33 -17.67 -10.89
CA PRO A 542 -6.37 -18.63 -11.25
C PRO A 542 -7.63 -18.41 -10.41
N ASP A 543 -8.81 -18.60 -11.00
CA ASP A 543 -10.10 -18.52 -10.30
C ASP A 543 -10.32 -19.72 -9.38
N GLN A 544 -9.62 -19.74 -8.26
CA GLN A 544 -9.75 -20.78 -7.26
C GLN A 544 -9.56 -20.22 -5.86
N ASN A 545 -10.36 -20.75 -4.92
CA ASN A 545 -10.20 -20.55 -3.49
C ASN A 545 -10.06 -19.04 -3.15
N SER A 546 -9.20 -18.67 -2.19
CA SER A 546 -9.04 -17.26 -1.83
C SER A 546 -8.45 -16.40 -2.94
N MET A 547 -7.70 -16.97 -3.89
CA MET A 547 -7.12 -16.16 -4.97
C MET A 547 -8.21 -15.55 -5.83
N GLY A 548 -9.18 -16.35 -6.26
CA GLY A 548 -10.34 -15.87 -7.02
C GLY A 548 -11.22 -14.91 -6.22
N ASP A 549 -11.57 -15.27 -4.98
CA ASP A 549 -12.42 -14.46 -4.09
C ASP A 549 -11.83 -13.08 -3.80
N VAL A 550 -10.56 -13.04 -3.38
CA VAL A 550 -9.86 -11.78 -3.10
C VAL A 550 -9.77 -10.91 -4.35
N GLN A 551 -9.46 -11.51 -5.50
CA GLN A 551 -9.35 -10.76 -6.75
C GLN A 551 -10.69 -10.16 -7.19
N LYS A 552 -11.81 -10.86 -6.97
CA LYS A 552 -13.18 -10.38 -7.22
C LYS A 552 -13.54 -9.23 -6.28
N LYS A 553 -13.30 -9.39 -4.97
CA LYS A 553 -13.59 -8.37 -3.95
C LYS A 553 -12.77 -7.09 -4.10
N ALA A 554 -11.51 -7.22 -4.53
CA ALA A 554 -10.66 -6.09 -4.85
C ALA A 554 -11.02 -5.41 -6.19
N GLU A 555 -11.94 -6.00 -6.96
CA GLU A 555 -12.29 -5.60 -8.33
C GLU A 555 -11.06 -5.43 -9.24
N ALA A 556 -10.04 -6.24 -8.99
CA ALA A 556 -8.72 -6.10 -9.59
C ALA A 556 -8.66 -6.57 -11.05
N GLY A 557 -9.66 -7.34 -11.51
CA GLY A 557 -9.61 -8.08 -12.78
C GLY A 557 -8.53 -9.17 -12.73
N GLY A 558 -8.00 -9.61 -13.88
CA GLY A 558 -6.83 -10.50 -13.88
C GLY A 558 -7.10 -11.96 -13.49
N ILE A 559 -8.36 -12.38 -13.38
CA ILE A 559 -8.71 -13.76 -13.09
C ILE A 559 -8.70 -14.59 -14.37
N PHE A 560 -8.08 -15.76 -14.34
CA PHE A 560 -8.09 -16.73 -15.43
C PHE A 560 -8.62 -18.08 -14.98
N ILE A 561 -9.12 -18.90 -15.91
CA ILE A 561 -9.61 -20.24 -15.59
C ILE A 561 -8.40 -21.10 -15.23
N PRO A 562 -8.39 -21.80 -14.07
CA PRO A 562 -7.26 -22.62 -13.66
C PRO A 562 -6.75 -23.52 -14.80
N GLU A 563 -5.44 -23.46 -15.05
CA GLU A 563 -4.72 -24.25 -16.07
C GLU A 563 -5.06 -23.94 -17.54
N ASP A 564 -5.99 -23.03 -17.81
CA ASP A 564 -6.35 -22.68 -19.17
C ASP A 564 -5.46 -21.56 -19.72
N LEU A 565 -4.51 -21.96 -20.57
CA LEU A 565 -3.53 -21.07 -21.21
C LEU A 565 -4.21 -19.89 -21.93
N LYS A 566 -5.31 -20.15 -22.64
CA LYS A 566 -5.98 -19.13 -23.47
C LYS A 566 -6.60 -18.02 -22.62
N SER A 567 -7.26 -18.38 -21.52
CA SER A 567 -7.85 -17.41 -20.60
C SER A 567 -6.79 -16.55 -19.92
N ALA A 568 -5.66 -17.13 -19.52
CA ALA A 568 -4.54 -16.40 -18.94
C ALA A 568 -3.93 -15.40 -19.93
N VAL A 569 -3.64 -15.84 -21.16
CA VAL A 569 -3.12 -14.95 -22.22
C VAL A 569 -4.14 -13.86 -22.55
N SER A 570 -5.42 -14.20 -22.64
CA SER A 570 -6.49 -13.25 -22.97
C SER A 570 -6.61 -12.15 -21.91
N VAL A 571 -6.63 -12.50 -20.62
CA VAL A 571 -6.75 -11.49 -19.55
C VAL A 571 -5.51 -10.60 -19.44
N ILE A 572 -4.32 -11.15 -19.71
CA ILE A 572 -3.08 -10.37 -19.78
C ILE A 572 -3.15 -9.37 -20.94
N LYS A 573 -3.46 -9.82 -22.16
CA LYS A 573 -3.58 -8.95 -23.34
C LYS A 573 -4.62 -7.85 -23.12
N GLN A 574 -5.82 -8.20 -22.65
CA GLN A 574 -6.87 -7.23 -22.34
C GLN A 574 -6.44 -6.15 -21.33
N THR A 575 -5.59 -6.50 -20.37
CA THR A 575 -5.11 -5.54 -19.35
C THR A 575 -4.16 -4.49 -19.95
N PHE A 576 -3.34 -4.87 -20.94
CA PHE A 576 -2.36 -3.98 -21.56
C PHE A 576 -2.80 -3.38 -22.89
N GLU A 577 -3.83 -3.93 -23.52
CA GLU A 577 -4.50 -3.36 -24.70
C GLU A 577 -5.70 -2.49 -24.32
N GLY A 578 -6.21 -2.64 -23.10
CA GLY A 578 -7.28 -1.81 -22.57
C GLY A 578 -6.86 -0.37 -22.28
N ASP A 579 -7.87 0.45 -22.02
CA ASP A 579 -7.71 1.86 -21.64
C ASP A 579 -6.80 2.00 -20.40
N PRO A 580 -5.70 2.78 -20.50
CA PRO A 580 -4.83 3.09 -19.36
C PRO A 580 -5.59 3.61 -18.14
N VAL A 581 -6.66 4.38 -18.34
CA VAL A 581 -7.48 4.91 -17.25
C VAL A 581 -8.26 3.81 -16.56
N ALA A 582 -8.92 2.91 -17.31
CA ALA A 582 -9.59 1.75 -16.74
C ALA A 582 -8.64 0.85 -15.92
N ARG A 583 -7.37 0.70 -16.35
CA ARG A 583 -6.35 -0.01 -15.58
C ARG A 583 -5.98 0.72 -14.29
N MET A 584 -5.91 2.05 -14.33
CA MET A 584 -5.68 2.88 -13.15
C MET A 584 -6.83 2.78 -12.14
N VAL A 585 -8.10 2.84 -12.58
CA VAL A 585 -9.28 2.63 -11.72
C VAL A 585 -9.20 1.30 -10.97
N LYS A 586 -8.80 0.21 -11.65
CA LYS A 586 -8.64 -1.10 -11.00
C LYS A 586 -7.57 -1.08 -9.91
N ARG A 587 -6.44 -0.41 -10.14
CA ARG A 587 -5.38 -0.24 -9.13
C ARG A 587 -5.88 0.56 -7.93
N PHE A 588 -6.72 1.57 -8.15
CA PHE A 588 -7.35 2.34 -7.08
C PHE A 588 -8.22 1.44 -6.19
N LYS A 589 -9.12 0.65 -6.81
CA LYS A 589 -9.99 -0.28 -6.08
C LYS A 589 -9.19 -1.29 -5.27
N VAL A 590 -8.11 -1.82 -5.84
CA VAL A 590 -7.18 -2.72 -5.13
C VAL A 590 -6.59 -2.06 -3.89
N ASN A 591 -6.12 -0.81 -3.99
CA ASN A 591 -5.56 -0.15 -2.80
C ASN A 591 -6.61 0.14 -1.73
N ALA A 592 -7.79 0.63 -2.13
CA ALA A 592 -8.87 0.91 -1.20
C ALA A 592 -9.30 -0.37 -0.47
N PHE A 593 -9.34 -1.48 -1.20
CA PHE A 593 -9.52 -2.81 -0.64
C PHE A 593 -8.39 -3.18 0.33
N ASN A 594 -7.11 -3.00 -0.04
CA ASN A 594 -5.98 -3.28 0.85
C ASN A 594 -6.09 -2.47 2.14
N TYR A 595 -6.29 -1.15 2.04
CA TYR A 595 -6.36 -0.29 3.22
C TYR A 595 -7.52 -0.67 4.16
N SER A 596 -8.68 -1.03 3.59
CA SER A 596 -9.88 -1.33 4.38
C SER A 596 -9.98 -2.78 4.88
N LYS A 597 -9.21 -3.71 4.30
CA LYS A 597 -9.33 -5.15 4.58
C LYS A 597 -8.02 -5.86 4.91
N GLN A 598 -6.90 -5.37 4.41
CA GLN A 598 -5.59 -6.05 4.46
C GLN A 598 -4.50 -5.25 5.17
N ASP A 599 -4.76 -3.98 5.49
CA ASP A 599 -3.91 -3.19 6.37
C ASP A 599 -3.75 -3.93 7.73
N PRO A 600 -2.55 -3.91 8.34
CA PRO A 600 -2.27 -4.59 9.59
C PRO A 600 -3.36 -4.38 10.67
N PHE A 601 -3.88 -3.17 10.84
CA PHE A 601 -4.91 -2.89 11.86
C PHE A 601 -6.20 -3.68 11.60
N HIS A 602 -6.69 -3.69 10.36
CA HIS A 602 -7.92 -4.38 9.99
C HIS A 602 -7.76 -5.90 10.07
N VAL A 603 -6.59 -6.42 9.72
CA VAL A 603 -6.25 -7.84 9.90
C VAL A 603 -6.20 -8.19 11.38
N GLY A 604 -5.60 -7.33 12.22
CA GLY A 604 -5.60 -7.48 13.68
C GLY A 604 -7.02 -7.49 14.26
N LYS A 605 -7.92 -6.64 13.74
CA LYS A 605 -9.33 -6.61 14.14
C LYS A 605 -10.08 -7.89 13.76
N ALA A 606 -9.79 -8.45 12.59
CA ALA A 606 -10.36 -9.74 12.19
C ALA A 606 -9.86 -10.89 13.09
N HIS A 607 -8.58 -10.88 13.48
CA HIS A 607 -8.05 -11.82 14.46
C HIS A 607 -8.68 -11.65 15.84
N GLU A 608 -8.82 -10.42 16.33
CA GLU A 608 -9.52 -10.12 17.60
C GLU A 608 -10.92 -10.74 17.62
N ALA A 609 -11.68 -10.61 16.52
CA ALA A 609 -12.98 -11.25 16.40
C ALA A 609 -12.90 -12.79 16.41
N ALA A 610 -11.89 -13.38 15.77
CA ALA A 610 -11.64 -14.82 15.80
C ALA A 610 -11.27 -15.32 17.22
N TYR A 611 -10.50 -14.53 17.98
CA TYR A 611 -10.16 -14.84 19.37
C TYR A 611 -11.38 -14.79 20.29
N GLN A 612 -12.23 -13.77 20.13
CA GLN A 612 -13.50 -13.69 20.87
C GLN A 612 -14.42 -14.89 20.56
N LEU A 613 -14.49 -15.32 19.30
CA LEU A 613 -15.20 -16.54 18.92
C LEU A 613 -14.60 -17.78 19.60
N ALA A 614 -13.27 -17.90 19.62
CA ALA A 614 -12.59 -19.03 20.24
C ALA A 614 -12.82 -19.09 21.76
N ILE A 615 -12.79 -17.94 22.45
CA ILE A 615 -13.11 -17.87 23.89
C ILE A 615 -14.52 -18.39 24.16
N ALA A 616 -15.52 -17.91 23.39
CA ALA A 616 -16.92 -18.30 23.57
C ALA A 616 -17.16 -19.80 23.29
N GLU A 617 -16.55 -20.32 22.22
CA GLU A 617 -16.64 -21.74 21.85
C GLU A 617 -15.95 -22.64 22.89
N HIS A 618 -14.77 -22.24 23.39
CA HIS A 618 -14.06 -22.97 24.43
C HIS A 618 -14.89 -23.04 25.73
N ALA A 619 -15.49 -21.93 26.16
CA ALA A 619 -16.36 -21.90 27.32
C ALA A 619 -17.57 -22.85 27.18
N THR A 620 -18.15 -22.93 25.98
CA THR A 620 -19.26 -23.84 25.69
C THR A 620 -18.82 -25.30 25.86
N ARG A 621 -17.69 -25.69 25.27
CA ARG A 621 -17.15 -27.06 25.40
C ARG A 621 -16.84 -27.44 26.85
N GLN A 622 -16.29 -26.53 27.64
CA GLN A 622 -16.02 -26.77 29.06
C GLN A 622 -17.32 -27.02 29.85
N SER A 623 -18.40 -26.32 29.52
CA SER A 623 -19.70 -26.53 30.17
C SER A 623 -20.32 -27.89 29.83
N GLU A 624 -20.15 -28.38 28.61
CA GLU A 624 -20.65 -29.70 28.16
C GLU A 624 -19.89 -30.88 28.75
N VAL A 625 -18.62 -30.70 29.13
CA VAL A 625 -17.80 -31.74 29.78
C VAL A 625 -18.15 -31.88 31.28
N VAL A 626 -18.66 -30.82 31.90
CA VAL A 626 -19.04 -30.79 33.33
C VAL A 626 -20.49 -31.24 33.57
N SER A 627 -21.34 -31.19 32.53
CA SER A 627 -22.73 -31.71 32.54
C SER A 627 -22.79 -33.19 32.18
#